data_AF-D4LCZ4-F1
#
_entry.id   AF-D4LCZ4-F1
#
_cell.length_a   1.000
_cell.length_b   1.000
_cell.length_c   1.000
_cell.angle_alpha   90.00
_cell.angle_beta   90.00
_cell.angle_gamma   90.00
#
_symmetry.space_group_name_H-M   'P 1'
#
loop_
_entity.id
_entity.type
_entity.pdbx_description
1 polymer ?
#
loop_
_entity_poly.entity_id
_entity_poly.type
_entity_poly.pdbx_seq_one_letter_code
_entity_poly.pdbx_strand_id
1 'polypeptide(L)'
;MTPCRKWLTLLLPLGAAALFLLLKLYLDQIAIFHIPCVLWFLTGLYCPGCGGTRSITAMLNGQLWLAVRYNPGVPLLVLLGLLWYGEQLLAACGIQKKIIPRSRRFWLPLLGMLILFYLLRNGISMLAPPR
;
A
#
# COMPACT_ATOMS: atom_id res chain seq x y z
N MET A 1 -4.74 -12.62 25.20
CA MET A 1 -3.46 -12.16 24.60
C MET A 1 -2.37 -12.36 25.63
N THR A 2 -1.24 -12.98 25.27
CA THR A 2 -0.10 -13.12 26.19
C THR A 2 0.48 -11.73 26.52
N PRO A 3 1.08 -11.53 27.71
CA PRO A 3 1.69 -10.25 28.09
C PRO A 3 2.72 -9.76 27.06
N CYS A 4 3.54 -10.68 26.52
CA CYS A 4 4.51 -10.41 25.46
C CYS A 4 3.86 -9.84 24.18
N ARG A 5 2.71 -10.39 23.75
CA ARG A 5 1.99 -9.92 22.56
C ARG A 5 1.37 -8.53 22.74
N LYS A 6 1.01 -8.13 23.97
CA LYS A 6 0.51 -6.78 24.29
C LYS A 6 1.61 -5.72 24.18
N TRP A 7 2.76 -5.97 24.81
CA TRP A 7 3.90 -5.05 24.76
C TRP A 7 4.42 -4.89 23.33
N LEU A 8 4.51 -6.00 22.57
CA LEU A 8 4.90 -5.94 21.17
C LEU A 8 3.95 -5.06 20.32
N THR A 9 2.63 -5.18 20.51
CA THR A 9 1.68 -4.31 19.78
C THR A 9 1.80 -2.84 20.15
N LEU A 10 2.15 -2.51 21.39
CA LEU A 10 2.29 -1.12 21.85
C LEU A 10 3.62 -0.49 21.41
N LEU A 11 4.68 -1.30 21.23
CA LEU A 11 6.01 -0.84 20.81
C LEU A 11 6.20 -0.84 19.29
N LEU A 12 5.34 -1.55 18.54
CA LEU A 12 5.32 -1.56 17.08
C LEU A 12 5.30 -0.18 16.39
N PRO A 13 4.53 0.84 16.86
CA PRO A 13 4.44 2.11 16.14
C PRO A 13 5.74 2.91 16.21
N LEU A 14 6.54 2.74 17.27
CA LEU A 14 7.87 3.34 17.37
C LEU A 14 8.82 2.73 16.33
N GLY A 15 8.80 1.40 16.19
CA GLY A 15 9.56 0.69 15.16
C GLY A 15 9.10 1.05 13.74
N ALA A 16 7.80 1.18 13.52
CA ALA A 16 7.24 1.58 12.24
C ALA A 16 7.60 3.04 11.88
N ALA A 17 7.61 3.95 12.84
CA ALA A 17 8.03 5.34 12.64
C ALA A 17 9.53 5.42 12.31
N ALA A 18 10.38 4.66 13.01
CA ALA A 18 11.80 4.56 12.70
C ALA A 18 12.03 4.00 11.29
N LEU A 19 11.34 2.91 10.93
CA LEU A 19 11.41 2.33 9.59
C LEU A 19 10.93 3.31 8.51
N PHE A 20 9.84 4.04 8.75
CA PHE A 20 9.34 5.07 7.83
C PHE A 20 10.38 6.16 7.59
N LEU A 21 11.02 6.66 8.64
CA LEU A 21 12.07 7.68 8.54
C LEU A 21 13.28 7.14 7.77
N LEU A 22 13.74 5.92 8.08
CA LEU A 22 14.84 5.27 7.37
C LEU A 22 14.52 5.06 5.89
N LEU A 23 13.31 4.57 5.58
CA LEU A 23 12.87 4.33 4.22
C LEU A 23 12.75 5.63 3.42
N LYS A 24 12.26 6.71 4.06
CA LYS A 24 12.20 8.03 3.44
C LYS A 24 13.60 8.56 3.11
N LEU A 25 14.53 8.52 4.06
CA LEU A 25 15.92 8.94 3.84
C LEU A 25 16.61 8.12 2.75
N TYR A 26 16.41 6.80 2.73
CA TYR A 26 16.96 5.90 1.71
C TYR A 26 16.37 6.16 0.33
N LEU A 27 15.05 6.33 0.22
CA LEU A 27 14.38 6.59 -1.05
C LEU A 27 14.69 7.99 -1.60
N ASP A 28 14.86 9.01 -0.75
CA ASP A 28 15.31 10.33 -1.17
C ASP A 28 16.71 10.29 -1.79
N GLN A 29 17.60 9.41 -1.29
CA GLN A 29 18.91 9.18 -1.90
C GLN A 29 18.85 8.42 -3.23
N ILE A 30 17.90 7.49 -3.39
CA ILE A 30 17.77 6.64 -4.59
C ILE A 30 16.88 7.26 -5.65
N ALA A 31 16.09 8.28 -5.31
CA ALA A 31 15.27 9.02 -6.27
C ALA A 31 16.08 9.53 -7.48
N ILE A 32 17.39 9.70 -7.30
CA ILE A 32 18.37 10.06 -8.34
C ILE A 32 18.50 8.97 -9.43
N PHE A 33 18.30 7.69 -9.09
CA PHE A 33 18.37 6.56 -10.02
C PHE A 33 16.98 6.15 -10.52
N HIS A 34 16.54 6.77 -11.61
CA HIS A 34 15.32 6.36 -12.32
C HIS A 34 15.60 5.17 -13.25
N ILE A 35 15.36 3.95 -12.77
CA ILE A 35 15.36 2.76 -13.63
C ILE A 35 14.04 2.73 -14.42
N PRO A 36 14.06 2.85 -15.76
CA PRO A 36 12.84 2.77 -16.56
C PRO A 36 12.22 1.39 -16.46
N CYS A 37 10.88 1.32 -16.45
CA CYS A 37 10.16 0.04 -16.44
C CYS A 37 10.44 -0.72 -17.74
N VAL A 38 11.22 -1.81 -17.65
CA VAL A 38 11.57 -2.65 -18.80
C VAL A 38 10.32 -3.18 -19.53
N LEU A 39 9.27 -3.56 -18.79
CA LEU A 39 8.01 -4.01 -19.39
C LEU A 39 7.37 -2.92 -20.26
N TRP A 40 7.30 -1.69 -19.74
CA TRP A 40 6.76 -0.57 -20.51
C TRP A 40 7.64 -0.23 -21.70
N PHE A 41 8.97 -0.25 -21.53
CA PHE A 41 9.92 0.00 -22.61
C PHE A 41 9.78 -1.02 -23.76
N LEU A 42 9.54 -2.29 -23.44
CA LEU A 42 9.43 -3.36 -24.44
C LEU A 42 8.02 -3.54 -25.04
N THR A 43 6.97 -3.31 -24.25
CA THR A 43 5.59 -3.68 -24.64
C THR A 43 4.62 -2.51 -24.67
N GLY A 44 5.00 -1.35 -24.12
CA GLY A 44 4.10 -0.23 -23.89
C GLY A 44 3.10 -0.45 -22.74
N LEU A 45 3.08 -1.63 -22.11
CA LEU A 45 2.15 -1.96 -21.04
C LEU A 45 2.64 -1.44 -19.68
N TYR A 46 1.71 -0.94 -18.88
CA TYR A 46 1.96 -0.46 -17.52
C TYR A 46 2.01 -1.62 -16.53
N CYS A 47 3.18 -1.84 -15.93
CA CYS A 47 3.37 -2.83 -14.87
C CYS A 47 2.83 -2.32 -13.52
N PRO A 48 2.00 -3.10 -12.79
CA PRO A 48 1.58 -2.75 -11.44
C PRO A 48 2.76 -2.67 -10.46
N GLY A 49 3.85 -3.42 -10.71
CA GLY A 49 5.06 -3.43 -9.89
C GLY A 49 5.77 -2.08 -9.85
N CYS A 50 6.13 -1.52 -11.01
CA CYS A 50 6.80 -0.21 -11.09
C CYS A 50 5.90 0.94 -10.61
N GLY A 51 4.57 0.82 -10.81
CA GLY A 51 3.60 1.74 -10.21
C GLY A 51 3.53 1.64 -8.68
N GLY A 52 3.84 0.49 -8.10
CA GLY A 52 3.87 0.28 -6.65
C GLY A 52 4.95 1.13 -5.98
N THR A 53 6.18 1.14 -6.51
CA THR A 53 7.29 1.96 -5.98
C THR A 53 6.95 3.45 -6.04
N ARG A 54 6.44 3.93 -7.18
CA ARG A 54 6.00 5.33 -7.33
C ARG A 54 4.86 5.68 -6.36
N SER A 55 3.94 4.75 -6.12
CA SER A 55 2.87 4.92 -5.14
C SER A 55 3.41 5.04 -3.72
N ILE A 56 4.40 4.23 -3.33
CA ILE A 56 5.03 4.31 -2.01
C ILE A 56 5.71 5.67 -1.86
N THR A 57 6.52 6.10 -2.84
CA THR A 57 7.18 7.41 -2.81
C THR A 57 6.16 8.55 -2.71
N ALA A 58 5.04 8.49 -3.44
CA ALA A 58 3.97 9.48 -3.34
C ALA A 58 3.34 9.49 -1.93
N MET A 59 3.09 8.33 -1.31
CA MET A 59 2.56 8.25 0.06
C MET A 59 3.55 8.83 1.10
N LEU A 60 4.85 8.54 0.97
CA LEU A 60 5.88 9.08 1.86
C LEU A 60 5.99 10.61 1.78
N ASN A 61 5.64 11.18 0.61
CA ASN A 61 5.57 12.62 0.37
C ASN A 61 4.19 13.23 0.69
N GLY A 62 3.25 12.45 1.25
CA GLY A 62 1.90 12.93 1.60
C GLY A 62 0.94 13.09 0.41
N GLN A 63 1.34 12.66 -0.79
CA GLN A 63 0.57 12.80 -2.03
C GLN A 63 -0.35 11.58 -2.25
N LEU A 64 -1.35 11.43 -1.37
CA LEU A 64 -2.24 10.25 -1.37
C LEU A 64 -3.00 10.06 -2.68
N TRP A 65 -3.47 11.14 -3.30
CA TRP A 65 -4.21 11.03 -4.55
C TRP A 65 -3.31 10.57 -5.71
N LEU A 66 -2.07 11.05 -5.74
CA LEU A 66 -1.08 10.61 -6.71
C LEU A 66 -0.71 9.13 -6.49
N ALA A 67 -0.60 8.70 -5.23
CA ALA A 67 -0.35 7.29 -4.90
C ALA A 67 -1.43 6.37 -5.46
N VAL A 68 -2.71 6.72 -5.29
CA VAL A 68 -3.84 5.97 -5.84
C VAL A 68 -3.77 5.89 -7.37
N ARG A 69 -3.41 6.99 -8.05
CA ARG A 69 -3.23 6.99 -9.52
C ARG A 69 -2.06 6.11 -9.98
N TYR A 70 -0.98 6.04 -9.21
CA TYR A 70 0.14 5.16 -9.51
C TYR A 70 -0.24 3.68 -9.34
N ASN A 71 -0.75 3.31 -8.16
CA ASN A 71 -1.17 1.97 -7.84
C ASN A 71 -2.20 2.01 -6.68
N PRO A 72 -3.50 1.81 -6.94
CA PRO A 72 -4.53 1.87 -5.89
C PRO A 72 -4.43 0.70 -4.89
N GLY A 73 -3.76 -0.40 -5.27
CA GLY A 73 -3.54 -1.55 -4.40
C GLY A 73 -2.60 -1.23 -3.23
N VAL A 74 -1.61 -0.36 -3.42
CA VAL A 74 -0.66 0.01 -2.35
C VAL A 74 -1.35 0.77 -1.22
N PRO A 75 -2.07 1.89 -1.44
CA PRO A 75 -2.81 2.57 -0.38
C PRO A 75 -3.87 1.68 0.28
N LEU A 76 -4.51 0.80 -0.50
CA LEU A 76 -5.48 -0.16 0.03
C LEU A 76 -4.82 -1.15 1.01
N LEU A 77 -3.67 -1.72 0.66
CA LEU A 77 -2.93 -2.62 1.54
C LEU A 77 -2.46 -1.93 2.81
N VAL A 78 -1.99 -0.68 2.71
CA VAL A 78 -1.63 0.13 3.88
C VAL A 78 -2.85 0.36 4.78
N LEU A 79 -3.98 0.76 4.21
CA LEU A 79 -5.24 0.93 4.96
C LEU A 79 -5.66 -0.36 5.66
N LEU A 80 -5.64 -1.49 4.97
CA LEU A 80 -5.97 -2.79 5.55
C LEU A 80 -5.01 -3.18 6.68
N GLY A 81 -3.71 -2.92 6.51
CA GLY A 81 -2.71 -3.11 7.56
C GLY A 81 -2.99 -2.27 8.80
N LEU A 82 -3.35 -0.99 8.62
CA LEU A 82 -3.72 -0.08 9.71
C LEU A 82 -5.00 -0.52 10.43
N LEU A 83 -6.04 -0.94 9.68
CA LEU A 83 -7.28 -1.44 10.27
C LEU A 83 -7.03 -2.73 11.06
N TRP A 84 -6.20 -3.64 10.53
CA TRP A 84 -5.86 -4.88 11.22
C TRP A 84 -5.06 -4.60 12.49
N TYR A 85 -4.11 -3.68 12.42
CA TYR A 85 -3.38 -3.20 13.60
C TYR A 85 -4.32 -2.52 14.62
N GLY A 86 -5.34 -1.79 14.17
CA GLY A 86 -6.38 -1.24 15.03
C GLY A 86 -7.18 -2.31 15.77
N GLU A 87 -7.55 -3.43 15.12
CA GLU A 87 -8.16 -4.58 15.80
C GLU A 87 -7.23 -5.16 16.88
N GLN A 88 -5.93 -5.21 16.61
CA GLN A 88 -4.92 -5.69 17.55
C GLN A 88 -4.76 -4.77 18.77
N LEU A 89 -4.81 -3.45 18.57
CA LEU A 89 -4.80 -2.46 19.66
C LEU A 89 -6.06 -2.55 20.51
N LEU A 90 -7.23 -2.62 19.89
CA LEU A 90 -8.50 -2.80 20.60
C LEU A 90 -8.46 -4.09 21.44
N ALA A 91 -7.96 -5.19 20.88
CA ALA A 91 -7.79 -6.45 21.60
C ALA A 91 -6.78 -6.35 22.75
N ALA A 92 -5.73 -5.53 22.63
CA ALA A 92 -4.80 -5.26 23.72
C ALA A 92 -5.47 -4.52 24.89
N CYS A 93 -6.37 -3.58 24.57
CA CYS A 93 -7.24 -2.84 25.50
C CYS A 93 -8.42 -3.66 26.03
N GLY A 94 -8.59 -4.92 25.60
CA GLY A 94 -9.67 -5.82 26.04
C GLY A 94 -10.96 -5.72 25.22
N ILE A 95 -10.99 -4.89 24.17
CA ILE A 95 -12.13 -4.72 23.27
C ILE A 95 -11.97 -5.68 22.08
N GLN A 96 -12.87 -6.65 21.94
CA GLN A 96 -12.84 -7.58 20.81
C GLN A 96 -13.76 -7.12 19.68
N LYS A 97 -13.28 -6.19 18.85
CA LYS A 97 -13.99 -5.72 17.65
C LYS A 97 -13.23 -6.10 16.39
N LYS A 98 -13.93 -6.71 15.43
CA LYS A 98 -13.41 -6.99 14.08
C LYS A 98 -13.93 -5.89 13.16
N ILE A 99 -13.03 -5.17 12.51
CA ILE A 99 -13.30 -4.04 11.63
C ILE A 99 -13.26 -4.47 10.17
N ILE A 100 -12.29 -5.30 9.80
CA ILE A 100 -12.11 -5.73 8.41
C ILE A 100 -13.09 -6.88 8.11
N PRO A 101 -13.74 -6.92 6.93
CA PRO A 101 -14.58 -8.05 6.52
C PRO A 101 -13.78 -9.36 6.36
N ARG A 102 -14.33 -10.49 6.83
CA ARG A 102 -13.68 -11.83 6.71
C ARG A 102 -14.36 -12.70 5.65
N SER A 103 -15.48 -12.24 5.09
CA SER A 103 -16.23 -12.98 4.09
C SER A 103 -15.58 -12.88 2.72
N ARG A 104 -15.44 -14.03 2.03
CA ARG A 104 -14.98 -14.08 0.63
C ARG A 104 -15.86 -13.25 -0.31
N ARG A 105 -17.13 -13.08 0.02
CA ARG A 105 -18.09 -12.27 -0.76
C ARG A 105 -17.68 -10.80 -0.86
N PHE A 106 -16.88 -10.30 0.09
CA PHE A 106 -16.32 -8.95 0.02
C PHE A 106 -15.02 -8.92 -0.77
N TRP A 107 -14.12 -9.89 -0.53
CA TRP A 107 -12.78 -9.90 -1.11
C TRP A 107 -12.75 -10.27 -2.60
N LEU A 108 -13.62 -11.18 -3.05
CA LEU A 108 -13.70 -11.58 -4.45
C LEU A 108 -14.05 -10.41 -5.39
N PRO A 109 -15.12 -9.63 -5.16
CA PRO A 109 -15.42 -8.49 -6.03
C PRO A 109 -14.35 -7.40 -5.94
N LEU A 110 -13.78 -7.13 -4.76
CA LEU A 110 -12.69 -6.15 -4.61
C LEU A 110 -11.45 -6.54 -5.42
N LEU A 111 -11.07 -7.82 -5.38
CA LEU A 111 -9.97 -8.36 -6.19
C LEU A 111 -10.31 -8.28 -7.68
N GLY A 112 -11.52 -8.65 -8.07
CA GLY A 112 -12.00 -8.52 -9.44
C GLY A 112 -11.94 -7.08 -9.96
N MET A 113 -12.37 -6.10 -9.16
CA MET A 113 -12.28 -4.68 -9.48
C MET A 113 -10.84 -4.21 -9.65
N LEU A 114 -9.92 -4.65 -8.78
CA LEU A 114 -8.49 -4.29 -8.91
C LEU A 114 -7.88 -4.88 -10.17
N ILE A 115 -8.15 -6.15 -10.48
CA ILE A 115 -7.67 -6.79 -11.72
C ILE A 115 -8.24 -6.05 -12.92
N LEU A 116 -9.54 -5.77 -12.93
CA LEU A 116 -10.19 -5.02 -14.01
C LEU A 116 -9.56 -3.64 -14.19
N PHE A 117 -9.29 -2.91 -13.10
CA PHE A 117 -8.57 -1.63 -13.16
C PHE A 117 -7.20 -1.76 -13.81
N TYR A 118 -6.41 -2.79 -13.45
CA TYR A 118 -5.09 -3.02 -14.06
C TYR A 118 -5.17 -3.41 -15.53
N LEU A 119 -6.25 -4.06 -15.98
CA LEU A 119 -6.46 -4.31 -17.40
C LEU A 119 -6.87 -3.03 -18.13
N LEU A 120 -7.88 -2.33 -17.63
CA LEU A 120 -8.42 -1.12 -18.25
C LEU A 120 -7.41 0.02 -18.34
N ARG A 121 -6.50 0.15 -17.36
CA ARG A 121 -5.47 1.21 -17.37
C ARG A 121 -4.47 1.11 -18.52
N ASN A 122 -4.37 -0.05 -19.16
CA ASN A 122 -3.49 -0.25 -20.32
C ASN A 122 -4.14 0.26 -21.63
N GLY A 123 -5.48 0.29 -21.70
CA GLY A 123 -6.22 0.76 -22.88
C GLY A 123 -6.82 2.16 -22.74
N ILE A 124 -7.02 2.65 -21.51
CA ILE A 124 -7.66 3.94 -21.24
C ILE A 124 -6.62 4.95 -20.77
N SER A 125 -6.36 5.96 -21.60
CA SER A 125 -5.38 7.02 -21.35
C SER A 125 -5.65 7.82 -20.06
N MET A 126 -6.91 8.00 -19.65
CA MET A 126 -7.25 8.68 -18.38
C MET A 126 -6.79 7.91 -17.13
N LEU A 127 -6.72 6.57 -17.21
CA LEU A 127 -6.32 5.69 -16.11
C LEU A 127 -4.81 5.38 -16.11
N ALA A 128 -4.10 5.82 -17.14
CA ALA A 128 -2.65 5.70 -17.19
C ALA A 128 -2.01 6.48 -16.02
N PRO A 129 -0.95 5.94 -15.41
CA PRO A 129 -0.21 6.66 -14.38
C PRO A 129 0.39 7.95 -14.97
N PRO A 130 0.37 9.07 -14.23
CA PRO A 130 1.06 10.28 -14.66
C PRO A 130 2.55 9.99 -14.87
N ARG A 131 3.13 10.59 -15.90
CA ARG A 131 4.51 10.31 -16.33
C ARG A 131 5.50 10.90 -15.37
#